data_AF-C4JR77-F1
#
_entry.id   AF-C4JR77-F1
#
_cell.length_a   1.000
_cell.length_b   1.000
_cell.length_c   1.000
_cell.angle_alpha   90.00
_cell.angle_beta   90.00
_cell.angle_gamma   90.00
#
_symmetry.space_group_name_H-M   'P 1'
#
loop_
_entity.id
_entity.type
_entity.pdbx_description
1 polymer ?
#
loop_
_entity_poly.entity_id
_entity_poly.type
_entity_poly.pdbx_seq_one_letter_code
_entity_poly.pdbx_strand_id
1 'polypeptide(L)'
;MANITGGLTKMKEAVQGMTQDKKIKDLARDTSDVHAPATITTDHGTKVSNTDNWLKSVDDHRTGPSLLEDQIAREKIHRFDHERIPERVVHARGTGAFGHFMLLESASDVTSAGVLTDTSRTTPVFVRFSTVQGSRGSADTVRDVRGFAVKFYTDEGNWDLVGNNIPVFFIQDAMKFPDFVHAVKPEPHNEVPQAQTAHNNFWDFVYLHPEATHMFMWAMSDRAIPRSYRMMQGFGVNTYVLVNNEGKRHFVKFHWMPELGVHSLVWDECLKVAGQDPDFHRLDGQMRHRIHARHSELLALIDSKPFPQPTSKENSFVTYPSKVSGIKARSLSKKFREHINQAQLFYNSLSEPEKLHVKKAFAFELDHCDDPIVYNRLVERLTEIDLDLAQSVAVLAGAPTPQKETRPNKGEKTINLSQAELNQKYAATPSIKSRRIAILIGDGYDAVAFVSAKTAIKAAGALPFIIGTKRQAIFADHEDPNKEKGVIPDHHYDGQRSTMFDATFVPGGSHVKNIGKIGQIRHWIAESFGHLKPIGATGEAVNLVAQALSAVPEVEVADASDGQVVESYGVVTSGRLHEPESLTEGIKIIKEATDFLGKFFYQVYQFRNFDREMEGLVDRVAF
;
A
#
# COMPACT_ATOMS: atom_id res chain seq x y z
N MET A 1 -20.88 23.01 -15.29
CA MET A 1 -20.26 22.36 -16.47
C MET A 1 -18.83 22.84 -16.77
N ALA A 2 -18.39 24.05 -16.40
CA ALA A 2 -17.06 24.57 -16.77
C ALA A 2 -15.85 24.08 -15.92
N ASN A 3 -16.06 23.57 -14.70
CA ASN A 3 -14.96 23.13 -13.82
C ASN A 3 -14.57 21.64 -13.96
N ILE A 4 -15.46 20.80 -14.52
CA ILE A 4 -15.22 19.36 -14.69
C ILE A 4 -14.38 19.10 -15.96
N THR A 5 -14.61 19.90 -17.01
CA THR A 5 -13.81 19.90 -18.24
C THR A 5 -12.38 20.37 -17.97
N GLY A 6 -12.14 21.37 -17.12
CA GLY A 6 -10.78 21.83 -16.79
C GLY A 6 -9.91 20.77 -16.11
N GLY A 7 -10.48 19.94 -15.23
CA GLY A 7 -9.77 18.84 -14.56
C GLY A 7 -9.47 17.65 -15.50
N LEU A 8 -10.42 17.30 -16.37
CA LEU A 8 -10.24 16.26 -17.39
C LEU A 8 -9.25 16.68 -18.49
N THR A 9 -9.23 17.96 -18.87
CA THR A 9 -8.25 18.52 -19.81
C THR A 9 -6.85 18.54 -19.18
N LYS A 10 -6.70 18.97 -17.92
CA LYS A 10 -5.41 18.88 -17.20
C LYS A 10 -4.91 17.44 -17.01
N MET A 11 -5.80 16.49 -16.74
CA MET A 11 -5.42 15.06 -16.70
C MET A 11 -5.03 14.53 -18.08
N LYS A 12 -5.74 14.90 -19.15
CA LYS A 12 -5.36 14.54 -20.53
C LYS A 12 -4.04 15.16 -20.95
N GLU A 13 -3.79 16.41 -20.60
CA GLU A 13 -2.52 17.13 -20.83
C GLU A 13 -1.39 16.55 -19.97
N ALA A 14 -1.64 16.18 -18.72
CA ALA A 14 -0.66 15.48 -17.88
C ALA A 14 -0.33 14.09 -18.42
N VAL A 15 -1.33 13.34 -18.91
CA VAL A 15 -1.15 12.01 -19.53
C VAL A 15 -0.48 12.11 -20.92
N GLN A 16 -0.78 13.15 -21.71
CA GLN A 16 -0.08 13.46 -22.96
C GLN A 16 1.33 14.04 -22.73
N GLY A 17 1.56 14.72 -21.61
CA GLY A 17 2.88 15.15 -21.16
C GLY A 17 3.73 13.98 -20.68
N MET A 18 3.13 13.00 -20.01
CA MET A 18 3.77 11.73 -19.64
C MET A 18 4.23 10.92 -20.86
N THR A 19 3.54 10.99 -22.00
CA THR A 19 3.98 10.33 -23.24
C THR A 19 5.09 11.08 -23.99
N GLN A 20 5.56 12.22 -23.47
CA GLN A 20 6.59 13.05 -24.13
C GLN A 20 7.70 13.57 -23.20
N ASP A 21 7.82 13.09 -21.97
CA ASP A 21 8.91 13.51 -21.08
C ASP A 21 10.28 13.02 -21.60
N LYS A 22 11.35 13.74 -21.22
CA LYS A 22 12.73 13.46 -21.70
C LYS A 22 13.13 11.99 -21.47
N LYS A 23 12.68 11.37 -20.36
CA LYS A 23 13.06 10.00 -20.04
C LYS A 23 12.31 8.99 -20.90
N ILE A 24 11.00 9.15 -21.09
CA ILE A 24 10.23 8.27 -21.98
C ILE A 24 10.75 8.33 -23.41
N LYS A 25 11.16 9.52 -23.89
CA LYS A 25 11.81 9.66 -25.21
C LYS A 25 13.16 8.94 -25.29
N ASP A 26 13.98 9.02 -24.25
CA ASP A 26 15.25 8.29 -24.17
C ASP A 26 15.04 6.77 -24.22
N LEU A 27 13.98 6.26 -23.58
CA LEU A 27 13.64 4.82 -23.59
C LEU A 27 13.10 4.31 -24.92
N ALA A 28 12.58 5.19 -25.78
CA ALA A 28 11.95 4.78 -27.03
C ALA A 28 12.90 4.01 -27.96
N ARG A 29 14.22 4.27 -27.91
CA ARG A 29 15.23 3.55 -28.70
C ARG A 29 15.41 2.08 -28.27
N ASP A 30 15.09 1.79 -27.01
CA ASP A 30 15.25 0.49 -26.38
C ASP A 30 13.88 -0.21 -26.18
N THR A 31 12.80 0.37 -26.72
CA THR A 31 11.43 -0.13 -26.61
C THR A 31 10.99 -0.79 -27.92
N SER A 32 10.48 -2.02 -27.84
CA SER A 32 9.90 -2.75 -28.99
C SER A 32 8.37 -2.80 -28.90
N ASP A 33 7.67 -2.56 -30.01
CA ASP A 33 6.22 -2.74 -30.12
C ASP A 33 5.87 -4.21 -30.39
N VAL A 34 5.30 -4.88 -29.39
CA VAL A 34 4.92 -6.30 -29.46
C VAL A 34 3.62 -6.56 -30.22
N HIS A 35 2.88 -5.51 -30.61
CA HIS A 35 1.64 -5.62 -31.38
C HIS A 35 1.82 -5.27 -32.86
N ALA A 36 2.97 -4.71 -33.23
CA ALA A 36 3.30 -4.50 -34.63
C ALA A 36 3.37 -5.85 -35.37
N PRO A 37 2.87 -5.93 -36.62
CA PRO A 37 3.01 -7.15 -37.41
C PRO A 37 4.51 -7.41 -37.66
N ALA A 38 5.07 -8.38 -36.94
CA ALA A 38 6.47 -8.77 -37.04
C ALA A 38 6.59 -10.27 -37.31
N THR A 39 7.54 -10.65 -38.16
CA THR A 39 7.93 -12.06 -38.31
C THR A 39 8.74 -12.45 -37.09
N ILE A 40 8.48 -13.63 -36.51
CA ILE A 40 9.31 -14.15 -35.41
C ILE A 40 10.72 -14.39 -35.93
N THR A 41 11.71 -13.83 -35.24
CA THR A 41 13.12 -14.01 -35.56
C THR A 41 13.90 -14.55 -34.38
N THR A 42 15.10 -15.07 -34.66
CA THR A 42 16.16 -15.21 -33.66
C THR A 42 16.64 -13.83 -33.19
N ASP A 43 17.43 -13.80 -32.12
CA ASP A 43 18.05 -12.57 -31.59
C ASP A 43 18.99 -11.90 -32.60
N HIS A 44 19.51 -12.66 -33.57
CA HIS A 44 20.38 -12.19 -34.64
C HIS A 44 19.62 -11.96 -35.96
N GLY A 45 18.29 -11.93 -35.95
CA GLY A 45 17.44 -11.46 -37.06
C GLY A 45 17.04 -12.53 -38.09
N THR A 46 17.32 -13.81 -37.85
CA THR A 46 16.94 -14.90 -38.76
C THR A 46 15.47 -15.25 -38.59
N LYS A 47 14.69 -15.24 -39.68
CA LYS A 47 13.26 -15.61 -39.64
C LYS A 47 13.07 -17.07 -39.22
N VAL A 48 12.10 -17.33 -38.35
CA VAL A 48 11.75 -18.67 -37.85
C VAL A 48 10.45 -19.13 -38.49
N SER A 49 10.47 -20.28 -39.17
CA SER A 49 9.31 -20.86 -39.87
C SER A 49 8.44 -21.77 -38.99
N ASN A 50 8.98 -22.32 -37.91
CA ASN A 50 8.28 -23.20 -36.96
C ASN A 50 8.81 -22.93 -35.55
N THR A 51 7.94 -22.47 -34.64
CA THR A 51 8.29 -22.11 -33.26
C THR A 51 7.98 -23.20 -32.24
N ASP A 52 7.38 -24.29 -32.70
CA ASP A 52 6.69 -25.26 -31.85
C ASP A 52 7.45 -26.58 -31.80
N ASN A 53 8.37 -26.81 -32.75
CA ASN A 53 9.12 -28.05 -32.88
C ASN A 53 10.62 -27.79 -32.91
N TRP A 54 11.34 -28.55 -32.08
CA TRP A 54 12.79 -28.73 -32.23
C TRP A 54 13.06 -29.53 -33.51
N LEU A 55 14.15 -29.22 -34.21
CA LEU A 55 14.68 -30.04 -35.31
C LEU A 55 14.99 -31.46 -34.82
N LYS A 56 14.38 -32.45 -35.44
CA LYS A 56 14.50 -33.87 -35.07
C LYS A 56 14.69 -34.72 -36.31
N SER A 57 15.28 -35.90 -36.12
CA SER A 57 15.08 -36.99 -37.10
C SER A 57 13.65 -37.50 -36.95
N VAL A 58 12.81 -37.37 -37.98
CA VAL A 58 11.39 -37.77 -37.93
C VAL A 58 10.91 -38.28 -39.28
N ASP A 59 10.03 -39.26 -39.27
CA ASP A 59 9.23 -39.71 -40.42
C ASP A 59 7.73 -39.76 -40.04
N ASP A 60 6.87 -40.14 -41.00
CA ASP A 60 5.41 -40.17 -40.83
C ASP A 60 4.92 -41.17 -39.75
N HIS A 61 5.80 -42.03 -39.23
CA HIS A 61 5.46 -43.09 -38.29
C HIS A 61 6.26 -43.06 -36.99
N ARG A 62 7.41 -42.37 -36.95
CA ARG A 62 8.35 -42.40 -35.82
C ARG A 62 9.01 -41.03 -35.57
N THR A 63 9.00 -40.62 -34.31
CA THR A 63 9.76 -39.47 -33.81
C THR A 63 11.11 -39.94 -33.26
N GLY A 64 12.19 -39.46 -33.87
CA GLY A 64 13.57 -39.67 -33.42
C GLY A 64 14.10 -38.54 -32.52
N PRO A 65 15.41 -38.53 -32.24
CA PRO A 65 16.01 -37.58 -31.30
C PRO A 65 16.04 -36.14 -31.84
N SER A 66 16.03 -35.17 -30.92
CA SER A 66 16.35 -33.76 -31.21
C SER A 66 17.81 -33.61 -31.61
N LEU A 67 18.07 -32.77 -32.62
CA LEU A 67 19.41 -32.55 -33.16
C LEU A 67 20.08 -31.36 -32.48
N LEU A 68 21.37 -31.53 -32.13
CA LEU A 68 22.17 -30.48 -31.49
C LEU A 68 22.43 -29.28 -32.41
N GLU A 69 22.41 -29.48 -33.74
CA GLU A 69 22.64 -28.40 -34.70
C GLU A 69 21.56 -27.31 -34.67
N ASP A 70 20.38 -27.58 -34.10
CA ASP A 70 19.29 -26.61 -34.01
C ASP A 70 19.65 -25.38 -33.16
N GLN A 71 20.08 -24.32 -33.84
CA GLN A 71 20.43 -23.07 -33.20
C GLN A 71 19.21 -22.32 -32.69
N ILE A 72 18.05 -22.43 -33.35
CA ILE A 72 16.84 -21.68 -32.99
C ILE A 72 16.32 -22.19 -31.65
N ALA A 73 16.19 -23.51 -31.50
CA ALA A 73 15.74 -24.10 -30.25
C ALA A 73 16.74 -23.85 -29.10
N ARG A 74 18.04 -24.03 -29.35
CA ARG A 74 19.08 -23.76 -28.34
C ARG A 74 19.11 -22.29 -27.91
N GLU A 75 19.01 -21.35 -28.83
CA GLU A 75 18.99 -19.91 -28.50
C GLU A 75 17.79 -19.56 -27.61
N LYS A 76 16.59 -20.02 -27.99
CA LYS A 76 15.35 -19.79 -27.22
C LYS A 76 15.46 -20.36 -25.80
N ILE A 77 15.94 -21.60 -25.64
CA ILE A 77 16.15 -22.23 -24.34
C ILE A 77 17.26 -21.54 -23.55
N HIS A 78 18.37 -21.20 -24.19
CA HIS A 78 19.48 -20.48 -23.56
C HIS A 78 19.02 -19.13 -23.00
N ARG A 79 18.24 -18.36 -23.76
CA ARG A 79 17.67 -17.08 -23.27
C ARG A 79 16.73 -17.29 -22.08
N PHE A 80 15.87 -18.30 -22.13
CA PHE A 80 14.96 -18.66 -21.04
C PHE A 80 15.71 -19.06 -19.75
N ASP A 81 16.69 -19.95 -19.87
CA ASP A 81 17.47 -20.47 -18.73
C ASP A 81 18.24 -19.36 -17.99
N HIS A 82 18.53 -18.24 -18.66
CA HIS A 82 19.29 -17.11 -18.13
C HIS A 82 18.42 -15.85 -17.89
N GLU A 83 17.08 -15.98 -17.84
CA GLU A 83 16.18 -14.85 -17.58
C GLU A 83 16.36 -14.24 -16.18
N ARG A 84 16.78 -15.05 -15.20
CA ARG A 84 16.82 -14.63 -13.79
C ARG A 84 18.16 -13.97 -13.48
N ILE A 85 18.10 -12.74 -12.97
CA ILE A 85 19.21 -12.07 -12.29
C ILE A 85 19.01 -12.12 -10.77
N PRO A 86 20.07 -11.98 -9.96
CA PRO A 86 19.94 -11.87 -8.51
C PRO A 86 18.95 -10.79 -8.11
N GLU A 87 18.11 -11.09 -7.12
CA GLU A 87 17.27 -10.07 -6.51
C GLU A 87 18.08 -9.10 -5.64
N ARG A 88 17.44 -8.02 -5.19
CA ARG A 88 18.08 -7.11 -4.21
C ARG A 88 18.18 -7.83 -2.87
N VAL A 89 19.30 -7.69 -2.17
CA VAL A 89 19.53 -8.31 -0.83
C VAL A 89 18.44 -7.92 0.17
N VAL A 90 18.05 -6.65 0.15
CA VAL A 90 16.90 -6.09 0.86
C VAL A 90 16.00 -5.38 -0.13
N HIS A 91 14.72 -5.20 0.19
CA HIS A 91 13.75 -4.56 -0.70
C HIS A 91 13.58 -5.29 -2.04
N ALA A 92 13.68 -6.63 -2.04
CA ALA A 92 13.54 -7.45 -3.25
C ALA A 92 12.13 -7.33 -3.87
N ARG A 93 11.09 -7.45 -3.03
CA ARG A 93 9.69 -7.26 -3.42
C ARG A 93 9.37 -5.77 -3.55
N GLY A 94 8.99 -5.35 -4.75
CA GLY A 94 8.62 -3.96 -5.00
C GLY A 94 8.01 -3.71 -6.38
N THR A 95 7.42 -2.53 -6.53
CA THR A 95 6.75 -2.05 -7.74
C THR A 95 7.27 -0.66 -8.09
N GLY A 96 7.32 -0.34 -9.38
CA GLY A 96 7.82 0.95 -9.85
C GLY A 96 6.86 1.65 -10.80
N ALA A 97 6.93 2.98 -10.81
CA ALA A 97 6.14 3.83 -11.68
C ALA A 97 6.96 5.06 -12.13
N PHE A 98 6.73 5.49 -13.37
CA PHE A 98 7.22 6.78 -13.87
C PHE A 98 6.27 7.90 -13.44
N GLY A 99 6.82 9.10 -13.29
CA GLY A 99 6.07 10.32 -13.00
C GLY A 99 6.93 11.55 -13.23
N HIS A 100 6.51 12.68 -12.67
CA HIS A 100 7.26 13.91 -12.71
C HIS A 100 7.25 14.62 -11.36
N PHE A 101 8.27 15.43 -11.13
CA PHE A 101 8.38 16.35 -10.02
C PHE A 101 8.36 17.80 -10.56
N MET A 102 7.55 18.64 -9.93
CA MET A 102 7.52 20.08 -10.16
C MET A 102 7.65 20.79 -8.83
N LEU A 103 8.52 21.80 -8.79
CA LEU A 103 8.72 22.63 -7.62
C LEU A 103 7.70 23.76 -7.60
N LEU A 104 7.02 23.95 -6.48
CA LEU A 104 6.03 25.02 -6.31
C LEU A 104 6.66 26.35 -5.88
N GLU A 105 7.64 26.28 -4.98
CA GLU A 105 8.34 27.44 -4.42
C GLU A 105 9.85 27.20 -4.46
N SER A 106 10.60 28.20 -4.92
CA SER A 106 12.06 28.11 -5.04
C SER A 106 12.71 28.01 -3.66
N ALA A 107 13.59 27.02 -3.45
CA ALA A 107 14.37 26.86 -2.23
C ALA A 107 15.81 27.43 -2.38
N SER A 108 15.97 28.49 -3.18
CA SER A 108 17.28 29.07 -3.52
C SER A 108 18.01 29.70 -2.33
N ASP A 109 17.28 29.99 -1.26
CA ASP A 109 17.80 30.43 0.04
C ASP A 109 18.63 29.32 0.73
N VAL A 110 18.29 28.04 0.51
CA VAL A 110 18.96 26.89 1.15
C VAL A 110 19.77 26.01 0.20
N THR A 111 19.51 26.02 -1.11
CA THR A 111 20.20 25.17 -2.09
C THR A 111 20.47 25.87 -3.44
N SER A 112 21.52 25.43 -4.13
CA SER A 112 21.81 25.77 -5.53
C SER A 112 21.35 24.69 -6.53
N ALA A 113 20.69 23.63 -6.06
CA ALA A 113 20.28 22.52 -6.92
C ALA A 113 19.13 22.94 -7.84
N GLY A 114 19.34 22.94 -9.16
CA GLY A 114 18.35 23.38 -10.16
C GLY A 114 16.96 22.76 -9.98
N VAL A 115 16.91 21.46 -9.65
CA VAL A 115 15.66 20.71 -9.37
C VAL A 115 14.84 21.28 -8.20
N LEU A 116 15.48 22.03 -7.29
CA LEU A 116 14.87 22.66 -6.11
C LEU A 116 14.94 24.19 -6.14
N THR A 117 15.34 24.82 -7.25
CA THR A 117 15.36 26.28 -7.38
C THR A 117 14.56 26.81 -8.55
N ASP A 118 14.41 26.05 -9.63
CA ASP A 118 13.63 26.42 -10.81
C ASP A 118 12.20 25.88 -10.70
N THR A 119 11.21 26.78 -10.62
CA THR A 119 9.78 26.43 -10.53
C THR A 119 9.13 26.25 -11.90
N SER A 120 9.83 26.55 -13.00
CA SER A 120 9.34 26.38 -14.37
C SER A 120 9.65 24.99 -14.94
N ARG A 121 10.66 24.30 -14.40
CA ARG A 121 11.05 22.97 -14.87
C ARG A 121 10.10 21.87 -14.39
N THR A 122 9.93 20.87 -15.24
CA THR A 122 9.35 19.56 -14.90
C THR A 122 10.45 18.52 -14.96
N THR A 123 10.73 17.86 -13.84
CA THR A 123 11.80 16.86 -13.74
C THR A 123 11.20 15.45 -13.80
N PRO A 124 11.54 14.62 -14.80
CA PRO A 124 11.08 13.23 -14.84
C PRO A 124 11.57 12.46 -13.61
N VAL A 125 10.73 11.57 -13.08
CA VAL A 125 11.11 10.68 -11.98
C VAL A 125 10.72 9.23 -12.26
N PHE A 126 11.48 8.32 -11.67
CA PHE A 126 11.04 6.94 -11.48
C PHE A 126 11.02 6.64 -9.98
N VAL A 127 9.87 6.19 -9.51
CA VAL A 127 9.66 5.82 -8.10
C VAL A 127 9.61 4.30 -8.01
N ARG A 128 10.28 3.72 -7.01
CA ARG A 128 10.12 2.32 -6.62
C ARG A 128 9.72 2.21 -5.16
N PHE A 129 8.55 1.61 -4.95
CA PHE A 129 8.08 1.18 -3.63
C PHE A 129 8.44 -0.27 -3.37
N SER A 130 8.61 -0.65 -2.11
CA SER A 130 9.02 -2.02 -1.75
C SER A 130 8.68 -2.35 -0.30
N THR A 131 8.61 -3.63 0.04
CA THR A 131 8.85 -4.11 1.43
C THR A 131 10.37 -4.15 1.68
N VAL A 132 10.85 -4.76 2.78
CA VAL A 132 12.28 -4.89 3.10
C VAL A 132 12.71 -6.35 3.18
N GLN A 133 12.04 -7.12 4.04
CA GLN A 133 12.47 -8.46 4.45
C GLN A 133 12.31 -9.47 3.32
N GLY A 134 11.11 -9.52 2.73
CA GLY A 134 10.72 -10.60 1.83
C GLY A 134 11.52 -10.68 0.53
N SER A 135 11.69 -11.92 0.03
CA SER A 135 12.21 -12.19 -1.32
C SER A 135 11.27 -11.69 -2.42
N ARG A 136 11.69 -11.68 -3.68
CA ARG A 136 10.95 -11.06 -4.81
C ARG A 136 9.49 -11.55 -4.97
N GLY A 137 9.21 -12.80 -4.58
CA GLY A 137 7.89 -13.43 -4.64
C GLY A 137 7.02 -13.29 -3.38
N SER A 138 7.47 -12.59 -2.34
CA SER A 138 6.67 -12.39 -1.12
C SER A 138 5.45 -11.51 -1.35
N ALA A 139 4.50 -11.54 -0.40
CA ALA A 139 3.29 -10.73 -0.46
C ALA A 139 3.53 -9.23 -0.16
N ASP A 140 2.63 -8.38 -0.66
CA ASP A 140 2.69 -6.92 -0.53
C ASP A 140 2.20 -6.36 0.82
N THR A 141 1.24 -7.03 1.47
CA THR A 141 0.51 -6.54 2.66
C THR A 141 1.07 -7.05 3.99
N VAL A 142 2.31 -7.54 4.00
CA VAL A 142 3.00 -7.97 5.23
C VAL A 142 3.25 -6.81 6.20
N ARG A 143 3.44 -7.07 7.50
CA ARG A 143 3.96 -6.07 8.45
C ARG A 143 5.44 -5.88 8.20
N ASP A 144 5.80 -4.73 7.66
CA ASP A 144 7.19 -4.40 7.32
C ASP A 144 7.36 -2.89 7.12
N VAL A 145 8.59 -2.41 7.17
CA VAL A 145 8.93 -1.09 6.64
C VAL A 145 8.64 -1.09 5.13
N ARG A 146 8.25 0.06 4.57
CA ARG A 146 8.16 0.24 3.11
C ARG A 146 9.27 1.14 2.59
N GLY A 147 10.03 0.67 1.62
CA GLY A 147 10.96 1.50 0.87
C GLY A 147 10.23 2.46 -0.06
N PHE A 148 10.71 3.71 -0.15
CA PHE A 148 10.22 4.78 -1.01
C PHE A 148 11.43 5.43 -1.69
N ALA A 149 11.88 4.85 -2.80
CA ALA A 149 13.03 5.33 -3.56
C ALA A 149 12.59 6.15 -4.77
N VAL A 150 13.04 7.40 -4.87
CA VAL A 150 12.75 8.29 -6.00
C VAL A 150 14.05 8.63 -6.72
N LYS A 151 14.12 8.30 -8.01
CA LYS A 151 15.18 8.73 -8.92
C LYS A 151 14.72 9.95 -9.70
N PHE A 152 15.41 11.06 -9.54
CA PHE A 152 15.20 12.30 -10.29
C PHE A 152 16.17 12.37 -11.47
N TYR A 153 15.64 12.44 -12.68
CA TYR A 153 16.42 12.62 -13.90
C TYR A 153 16.63 14.11 -14.15
N THR A 154 17.52 14.72 -13.37
CA THR A 154 17.81 16.16 -13.44
C THR A 154 18.76 16.49 -14.60
N ASP A 155 18.74 17.72 -15.09
CA ASP A 155 19.67 18.18 -16.13
C ASP A 155 21.12 18.25 -15.60
N GLU A 156 21.30 18.26 -14.28
CA GLU A 156 22.57 18.33 -13.56
C GLU A 156 23.11 16.94 -13.16
N GLY A 157 22.40 15.86 -13.52
CA GLY A 157 22.73 14.48 -13.16
C GLY A 157 21.63 13.79 -12.35
N ASN A 158 21.70 12.47 -12.21
CA ASN A 158 20.69 11.75 -11.44
C ASN A 158 20.83 12.03 -9.94
N TRP A 159 19.73 12.42 -9.30
CA TRP A 159 19.64 12.49 -7.84
C TRP A 159 18.70 11.39 -7.36
N ASP A 160 19.19 10.53 -6.46
CA ASP A 160 18.38 9.48 -5.84
C ASP A 160 18.07 9.85 -4.39
N LEU A 161 16.78 9.98 -4.07
CA LEU A 161 16.28 10.08 -2.70
C LEU A 161 15.73 8.72 -2.28
N VAL A 162 16.58 7.92 -1.64
CA VAL A 162 16.27 6.54 -1.22
C VAL A 162 15.77 6.57 0.23
N GLY A 163 14.45 6.64 0.39
CA GLY A 163 13.80 6.74 1.69
C GLY A 163 13.01 5.50 2.11
N ASN A 164 12.37 5.62 3.28
CA ASN A 164 11.39 4.67 3.82
C ASN A 164 10.08 5.39 4.19
N ASN A 165 9.01 4.65 4.48
CA ASN A 165 7.76 5.20 4.97
C ASN A 165 7.74 5.54 6.47
N ILE A 166 8.86 5.32 7.17
CA ILE A 166 9.07 5.57 8.59
C ILE A 166 10.26 6.53 8.75
N PRO A 167 10.22 7.55 9.63
CA PRO A 167 11.22 8.63 9.67
C PRO A 167 12.54 8.27 10.35
N VAL A 168 12.65 7.07 10.94
CA VAL A 168 13.82 6.59 11.68
C VAL A 168 14.24 5.20 11.17
N PHE A 169 15.30 4.64 11.74
CA PHE A 169 15.83 3.34 11.37
C PHE A 169 16.25 2.53 12.61
N PHE A 170 16.40 1.21 12.46
CA PHE A 170 16.68 0.29 13.57
C PHE A 170 18.08 0.46 14.17
N ILE A 171 19.04 0.93 13.39
CA ILE A 171 20.45 0.99 13.78
C ILE A 171 21.05 2.36 13.54
N GLN A 172 22.08 2.70 14.32
CA GLN A 172 22.76 3.99 14.25
C GLN A 172 23.98 3.98 13.34
N ASP A 173 24.66 2.84 13.24
CA ASP A 173 25.88 2.65 12.46
C ASP A 173 25.68 1.57 11.39
N ALA A 174 26.08 1.87 10.15
CA ALA A 174 25.95 0.96 9.02
C ALA A 174 26.72 -0.35 9.18
N MET A 175 27.74 -0.40 10.04
CA MET A 175 28.47 -1.63 10.35
C MET A 175 27.55 -2.73 10.90
N LYS A 176 26.44 -2.36 11.57
CA LYS A 176 25.45 -3.29 12.12
C LYS A 176 24.38 -3.72 11.11
N PHE A 177 24.42 -3.21 9.88
CA PHE A 177 23.39 -3.49 8.88
C PHE A 177 23.29 -4.98 8.54
N PRO A 178 24.39 -5.72 8.33
CA PRO A 178 24.31 -7.17 8.12
C PRO A 178 23.72 -7.91 9.33
N ASP A 179 24.09 -7.52 10.55
CA ASP A 179 23.56 -8.16 11.78
C ASP A 179 22.04 -8.01 11.86
N PHE A 180 21.55 -6.77 11.69
CA PHE A 180 20.12 -6.47 11.67
C PHE A 180 19.40 -7.20 10.54
N VAL A 181 19.94 -7.15 9.32
CA VAL A 181 19.32 -7.79 8.14
C VAL A 181 19.27 -9.31 8.30
N HIS A 182 20.31 -9.94 8.83
CA HIS A 182 20.28 -11.38 9.12
C HIS A 182 19.27 -11.72 10.22
N ALA A 183 19.14 -10.88 11.25
CA ALA A 183 18.19 -11.10 12.34
C ALA A 183 16.73 -10.98 11.89
N VAL A 184 16.41 -10.07 10.96
CA VAL A 184 15.04 -9.87 10.46
C VAL A 184 14.67 -10.81 9.31
N LYS A 185 15.65 -11.35 8.58
CA LYS A 185 15.46 -12.29 7.47
C LYS A 185 15.07 -13.69 7.98
N PRO A 186 14.55 -14.56 7.09
CA PRO A 186 14.28 -15.95 7.45
C PRO A 186 15.52 -16.62 8.05
N GLU A 187 15.32 -17.44 9.09
CA GLU A 187 16.42 -17.97 9.87
C GLU A 187 17.29 -18.93 9.05
N PRO A 188 18.63 -18.88 9.19
CA PRO A 188 19.54 -19.46 8.20
C PRO A 188 19.52 -21.00 8.13
N HIS A 189 18.97 -21.66 9.15
CA HIS A 189 18.95 -23.11 9.23
C HIS A 189 17.78 -23.73 8.44
N ASN A 190 16.69 -22.98 8.20
CA ASN A 190 15.48 -23.48 7.56
C ASN A 190 14.81 -22.49 6.58
N GLU A 191 15.30 -21.26 6.47
CA GLU A 191 14.72 -20.17 5.68
C GLU A 191 13.25 -19.83 6.06
N VAL A 192 12.93 -19.87 7.36
CA VAL A 192 11.62 -19.52 7.92
C VAL A 192 11.74 -18.42 8.99
N PRO A 193 10.81 -17.45 9.08
CA PRO A 193 9.66 -17.22 8.21
C PRO A 193 9.94 -16.23 7.06
N GLN A 194 9.22 -16.39 5.94
CA GLN A 194 9.26 -15.46 4.81
C GLN A 194 8.47 -14.18 5.14
N ALA A 195 9.10 -13.02 4.93
CA ALA A 195 8.50 -11.69 5.00
C ALA A 195 7.80 -11.34 6.33
N GLN A 196 8.33 -11.83 7.46
CA GLN A 196 7.76 -11.64 8.79
C GLN A 196 8.85 -11.38 9.82
N THR A 197 8.58 -10.50 10.78
CA THR A 197 9.44 -10.26 11.96
C THR A 197 9.07 -11.12 13.16
N ALA A 198 7.99 -11.91 13.03
CA ALA A 198 7.39 -12.73 14.07
C ALA A 198 8.16 -14.03 14.27
N HIS A 199 9.41 -13.92 14.73
CA HIS A 199 10.30 -15.04 15.03
C HIS A 199 11.44 -14.63 15.97
N ASN A 200 12.11 -15.63 16.55
CA ASN A 200 13.07 -15.45 17.65
C ASN A 200 14.22 -14.49 17.31
N ASN A 201 14.90 -14.66 16.17
CA ASN A 201 16.13 -13.90 15.87
C ASN A 201 15.91 -12.38 15.78
N PHE A 202 14.78 -11.94 15.22
CA PHE A 202 14.48 -10.51 15.12
C PHE A 202 14.31 -9.90 16.51
N TRP A 203 13.50 -10.56 17.34
CA TRP A 203 13.17 -10.07 18.67
C TRP A 203 14.36 -10.16 19.64
N ASP A 204 15.24 -11.17 19.52
CA ASP A 204 16.51 -11.19 20.26
C ASP A 204 17.41 -10.00 19.90
N PHE A 205 17.57 -9.73 18.60
CA PHE A 205 18.40 -8.61 18.14
C PHE A 205 17.90 -7.27 18.69
N VAL A 206 16.61 -6.96 18.57
CA VAL A 206 16.10 -5.64 18.98
C VAL A 206 16.11 -5.45 20.50
N TYR A 207 16.04 -6.53 21.29
CA TYR A 207 16.26 -6.41 22.74
C TYR A 207 17.71 -6.08 23.08
N LEU A 208 18.66 -6.81 22.49
CA LEU A 208 20.10 -6.65 22.73
C LEU A 208 20.65 -5.31 22.19
N HIS A 209 19.91 -4.67 21.27
CA HIS A 209 20.26 -3.41 20.64
C HIS A 209 19.22 -2.33 20.95
N PRO A 210 19.29 -1.69 22.14
CA PRO A 210 18.28 -0.71 22.55
C PRO A 210 18.10 0.46 21.57
N GLU A 211 19.08 0.77 20.72
CA GLU A 211 18.94 1.77 19.64
C GLU A 211 17.75 1.49 18.69
N ALA A 212 17.33 0.23 18.57
CA ALA A 212 16.18 -0.20 17.79
C ALA A 212 14.82 0.14 18.41
N THR A 213 14.79 0.59 19.68
CA THR A 213 13.56 0.76 20.46
C THR A 213 12.55 1.68 19.80
N HIS A 214 13.01 2.83 19.31
CA HIS A 214 12.11 3.75 18.62
C HIS A 214 11.56 3.12 17.33
N MET A 215 12.39 2.43 16.57
CA MET A 215 12.01 1.88 15.27
C MET A 215 11.02 0.72 15.38
N PHE A 216 11.19 -0.20 16.34
CA PHE A 216 10.23 -1.30 16.48
C PHE A 216 8.84 -0.80 16.89
N MET A 217 8.74 0.34 17.61
CA MET A 217 7.43 0.94 17.93
C MET A 217 6.69 1.39 16.66
N TRP A 218 7.42 1.96 15.69
CA TRP A 218 6.85 2.27 14.38
C TRP A 218 6.46 1.00 13.62
N ALA A 219 7.29 -0.05 13.65
CA ALA A 219 7.02 -1.31 12.96
C ALA A 219 5.79 -2.05 13.53
N MET A 220 5.54 -1.93 14.83
CA MET A 220 4.36 -2.51 15.48
C MET A 220 3.11 -1.65 15.33
N SER A 221 3.25 -0.38 14.95
CA SER A 221 2.10 0.45 14.58
C SER A 221 1.55 0.09 13.20
N ASP A 222 0.38 0.62 12.89
CA ASP A 222 -0.26 0.48 11.58
C ASP A 222 0.57 1.03 10.42
N ARG A 223 1.58 1.87 10.69
CA ARG A 223 2.50 2.40 9.67
C ARG A 223 3.20 1.31 8.86
N ALA A 224 3.35 0.11 9.42
CA ALA A 224 3.98 -1.04 8.77
C ALA A 224 3.01 -1.88 7.94
N ILE A 225 1.72 -1.54 7.93
CA ILE A 225 0.66 -2.23 7.15
C ILE A 225 -0.18 -1.20 6.36
N PRO A 226 0.45 -0.36 5.53
CA PRO A 226 -0.27 0.67 4.79
C PRO A 226 -1.33 0.06 3.88
N ARG A 227 -2.45 0.77 3.66
CA ARG A 227 -3.53 0.38 2.74
C ARG A 227 -3.08 0.43 1.28
N SER A 228 -2.15 1.34 0.97
CA SER A 228 -1.63 1.57 -0.37
C SER A 228 -0.31 2.34 -0.27
N TYR A 229 0.59 2.14 -1.23
CA TYR A 229 1.77 3.00 -1.39
C TYR A 229 1.39 4.47 -1.65
N ARG A 230 0.17 4.74 -2.13
CA ARG A 230 -0.36 6.09 -2.36
C ARG A 230 -0.86 6.77 -1.08
N MET A 231 -0.96 6.03 0.02
CA MET A 231 -1.53 6.45 1.30
C MET A 231 -0.55 6.24 2.46
N MET A 232 0.74 6.44 2.21
CA MET A 232 1.78 6.41 3.23
C MET A 232 2.72 7.61 3.06
N GLN A 233 3.32 8.08 4.15
CA GLN A 233 4.40 9.06 4.08
C GLN A 233 5.67 8.43 3.49
N GLY A 234 6.62 9.27 3.10
CA GLY A 234 7.98 8.89 2.78
C GLY A 234 8.98 9.82 3.47
N PHE A 235 10.14 9.30 3.83
CA PHE A 235 11.16 10.04 4.56
C PHE A 235 12.54 9.68 4.05
N GLY A 236 13.40 10.68 3.89
CA GLY A 236 14.82 10.44 3.59
C GLY A 236 15.60 9.79 4.73
N VAL A 237 15.01 9.74 5.94
CA VAL A 237 15.56 9.21 7.20
C VAL A 237 16.83 9.92 7.68
N ASN A 238 17.92 9.92 6.91
CA ASN A 238 19.17 10.56 7.24
C ASN A 238 19.06 12.10 7.21
N THR A 239 19.95 12.77 7.94
CA THR A 239 20.14 14.22 7.83
C THR A 239 21.04 14.50 6.65
N TYR A 240 20.52 15.20 5.64
CA TYR A 240 21.27 15.63 4.46
C TYR A 240 21.75 17.07 4.62
N VAL A 241 22.52 17.53 3.64
CA VAL A 241 23.02 18.90 3.56
C VAL A 241 22.57 19.52 2.25
N LEU A 242 21.98 20.71 2.33
CA LEU A 242 21.83 21.61 1.21
C LEU A 242 22.81 22.78 1.35
N VAL A 243 23.35 23.23 0.22
CA VAL A 243 24.28 24.37 0.14
C VAL A 243 23.74 25.34 -0.89
N ASN A 244 23.55 26.59 -0.50
CA ASN A 244 23.06 27.64 -1.40
C ASN A 244 24.19 28.29 -2.22
N ASN A 245 23.86 29.23 -3.11
CA ASN A 245 24.83 29.93 -3.96
C ASN A 245 25.86 30.77 -3.20
N GLU A 246 25.58 31.15 -1.94
CA GLU A 246 26.53 31.84 -1.07
C GLU A 246 27.49 30.88 -0.36
N GLY A 247 27.35 29.57 -0.59
CA GLY A 247 28.11 28.53 0.09
C GLY A 247 27.64 28.28 1.53
N LYS A 248 26.44 28.73 1.94
CA LYS A 248 25.89 28.48 3.28
C LYS A 248 25.24 27.09 3.35
N ARG A 249 25.59 26.35 4.41
CA ARG A 249 25.10 24.99 4.67
C ARG A 249 23.83 24.97 5.54
N HIS A 250 22.87 24.16 5.14
CA HIS A 250 21.66 23.84 5.90
C HIS A 250 21.51 22.33 6.09
N PHE A 251 21.16 21.89 7.29
CA PHE A 251 20.83 20.48 7.56
C PHE A 251 19.35 20.25 7.27
N VAL A 252 19.03 19.20 6.50
CA VAL A 252 17.66 18.93 6.05
C VAL A 252 17.25 17.48 6.27
N LYS A 253 15.93 17.28 6.40
CA LYS A 253 15.26 15.99 6.27
C LYS A 253 14.26 16.12 5.13
N PHE A 254 14.17 15.12 4.26
CA PHE A 254 13.19 15.09 3.18
C PHE A 254 11.94 14.32 3.62
N HIS A 255 10.77 14.85 3.27
CA HIS A 255 9.46 14.32 3.62
C HIS A 255 8.57 14.26 2.36
N TRP A 256 7.88 13.13 2.18
CA TRP A 256 6.81 12.94 1.21
C TRP A 256 5.49 12.83 1.96
N MET A 257 4.55 13.71 1.63
CA MET A 257 3.23 13.76 2.23
C MET A 257 2.19 13.31 1.20
N PRO A 258 1.45 12.22 1.44
CA PRO A 258 0.45 11.76 0.47
C PRO A 258 -0.78 12.67 0.51
N GLU A 259 -1.19 13.17 -0.65
CA GLU A 259 -2.43 13.96 -0.79
C GLU A 259 -3.70 13.16 -0.45
N LEU A 260 -3.63 11.83 -0.54
CA LEU A 260 -4.74 10.92 -0.22
C LEU A 260 -4.83 10.54 1.26
N GLY A 261 -4.02 11.17 2.12
CA GLY A 261 -3.94 10.84 3.54
C GLY A 261 -3.06 9.61 3.83
N VAL A 262 -2.92 9.29 5.11
CA VAL A 262 -2.14 8.18 5.64
C VAL A 262 -3.11 7.12 6.17
N HIS A 263 -3.23 6.00 5.48
CA HIS A 263 -4.22 4.97 5.79
C HIS A 263 -3.58 3.59 5.79
N SER A 264 -4.07 2.72 6.68
CA SER A 264 -3.48 1.41 6.96
C SER A 264 -4.54 0.34 7.10
N LEU A 265 -4.23 -0.89 6.70
CA LEU A 265 -5.09 -2.05 6.91
C LEU A 265 -5.15 -2.42 8.40
N VAL A 266 -6.02 -3.38 8.75
CA VAL A 266 -5.97 -4.08 10.05
C VAL A 266 -5.28 -5.44 9.91
N TRP A 267 -4.78 -6.03 10.99
CA TRP A 267 -3.84 -7.16 10.88
C TRP A 267 -4.44 -8.43 10.27
N ASP A 268 -5.64 -8.85 10.68
CA ASP A 268 -6.32 -10.02 10.10
C ASP A 268 -6.52 -9.85 8.58
N GLU A 269 -6.94 -8.65 8.17
CA GLU A 269 -7.09 -8.29 6.75
C GLU A 269 -5.76 -8.39 6.00
N CYS A 270 -4.65 -7.91 6.56
CA CYS A 270 -3.32 -8.00 5.96
C CYS A 270 -2.91 -9.43 5.63
N LEU A 271 -3.07 -10.34 6.60
CA LEU A 271 -2.73 -11.75 6.48
C LEU A 271 -3.62 -12.43 5.43
N LYS A 272 -4.93 -12.17 5.46
CA LYS A 272 -5.87 -12.70 4.46
C LYS A 272 -5.54 -12.19 3.05
N VAL A 273 -5.28 -10.89 2.88
CA VAL A 273 -4.88 -10.33 1.57
C VAL A 273 -3.55 -10.92 1.09
N ALA A 274 -2.59 -11.17 1.98
CA ALA A 274 -1.30 -11.74 1.59
C ALA A 274 -1.43 -13.11 0.91
N GLY A 275 -2.45 -13.91 1.26
CA GLY A 275 -2.79 -15.16 0.57
C GLY A 275 -3.75 -14.98 -0.62
N GLN A 276 -4.72 -14.08 -0.50
CA GLN A 276 -5.79 -13.91 -1.51
C GLN A 276 -5.36 -13.08 -2.73
N ASP A 277 -4.50 -12.07 -2.53
CA ASP A 277 -3.91 -11.21 -3.55
C ASP A 277 -2.53 -10.72 -3.08
N PRO A 278 -1.46 -11.52 -3.22
CA PRO A 278 -0.10 -11.13 -2.83
C PRO A 278 0.44 -9.93 -3.64
N ASP A 279 -0.24 -9.54 -4.72
CA ASP A 279 0.09 -8.39 -5.58
C ASP A 279 -0.79 -7.16 -5.30
N PHE A 280 -1.54 -7.12 -4.19
CA PHE A 280 -2.51 -6.08 -3.89
C PHE A 280 -1.98 -4.64 -4.00
N HIS A 281 -0.80 -4.34 -3.43
CA HIS A 281 -0.20 -3.00 -3.54
C HIS A 281 0.43 -2.74 -4.90
N ARG A 282 0.95 -3.77 -5.57
CA ARG A 282 1.47 -3.68 -6.94
C ARG A 282 0.35 -3.31 -7.92
N LEU A 283 -0.80 -3.97 -7.83
CA LEU A 283 -1.96 -3.70 -8.68
C LEU A 283 -2.57 -2.33 -8.37
N ASP A 284 -2.67 -1.97 -7.09
CA ASP A 284 -3.15 -0.65 -6.66
C ASP A 284 -2.25 0.49 -7.15
N GLY A 285 -0.94 0.36 -6.93
CA GLY A 285 0.05 1.38 -7.30
C GLY A 285 0.20 1.57 -8.82
N GLN A 286 -0.18 0.57 -9.61
CA GLN A 286 -0.21 0.69 -11.08
C GLN A 286 -1.54 1.22 -11.62
N MET A 287 -2.58 1.42 -10.79
CA MET A 287 -3.95 1.71 -11.23
C MET A 287 -4.45 0.67 -12.27
N ARG A 288 -4.04 -0.60 -12.12
CA ARG A 288 -4.23 -1.66 -13.12
C ARG A 288 -4.98 -2.85 -12.52
N HIS A 289 -6.16 -3.14 -13.05
CA HIS A 289 -7.00 -4.28 -12.68
C HIS A 289 -7.09 -5.36 -13.76
N ARG A 290 -6.24 -5.30 -14.80
CA ARG A 290 -6.01 -6.36 -15.79
C ARG A 290 -4.52 -6.41 -16.17
N ILE A 291 -3.94 -7.62 -16.20
CA ILE A 291 -2.50 -7.88 -16.39
C ILE A 291 -2.05 -7.41 -17.78
N HIS A 292 -1.15 -6.43 -17.85
CA HIS A 292 -0.33 -6.17 -19.04
C HIS A 292 1.13 -6.03 -18.58
N ALA A 293 2.01 -6.84 -19.16
CA ALA A 293 3.44 -6.87 -18.89
C ALA A 293 4.08 -5.48 -19.10
N ARG A 294 5.04 -5.13 -18.25
CA ARG A 294 6.03 -4.08 -18.53
C ARG A 294 7.40 -4.50 -18.02
N HIS A 295 8.40 -4.15 -18.79
CA HIS A 295 9.80 -4.51 -18.66
C HIS A 295 10.49 -3.72 -17.53
N SER A 296 11.45 -4.38 -16.88
CA SER A 296 12.43 -3.76 -15.99
C SER A 296 13.69 -3.44 -16.79
N GLU A 297 14.27 -2.27 -16.59
CA GLU A 297 15.49 -1.87 -17.29
C GLU A 297 16.70 -1.77 -16.36
N LEU A 298 17.83 -2.26 -16.88
CA LEU A 298 19.19 -2.08 -16.39
C LEU A 298 19.87 -1.12 -17.36
N LEU A 299 20.49 -0.04 -16.87
CA LEU A 299 21.29 0.84 -17.73
C LEU A 299 22.57 0.10 -18.14
N ALA A 300 22.72 -0.23 -19.43
CA ALA A 300 23.98 -0.70 -19.99
C ALA A 300 24.89 0.51 -20.29
N LEU A 301 26.06 0.57 -19.65
CA LEU A 301 27.16 1.46 -20.05
C LEU A 301 27.97 0.77 -21.15
N ILE A 302 27.77 1.14 -22.41
CA ILE A 302 28.72 0.80 -23.49
C ILE A 302 28.86 2.01 -24.42
N ASP A 303 29.85 2.87 -24.14
CA ASP A 303 30.68 3.52 -25.18
C ASP A 303 31.94 4.10 -24.52
N SER A 304 33.09 3.47 -24.73
CA SER A 304 34.37 3.92 -24.17
C SER A 304 35.01 4.96 -25.09
N LYS A 305 34.53 6.21 -25.00
CA LYS A 305 35.30 7.38 -25.43
C LYS A 305 36.01 7.99 -24.21
N PRO A 306 37.25 8.48 -24.34
CA PRO A 306 37.91 9.18 -23.23
C PRO A 306 37.06 10.39 -22.81
N PHE A 307 36.81 10.50 -21.50
CA PHE A 307 35.99 11.58 -20.96
C PHE A 307 36.62 12.94 -21.26
N PRO A 308 35.87 13.91 -21.79
CA PRO A 308 36.38 15.27 -21.96
C PRO A 308 36.72 15.87 -20.60
N GLN A 309 37.89 16.48 -20.48
CA GLN A 309 38.27 17.24 -19.28
C GLN A 309 37.36 18.47 -19.16
N PRO A 310 36.77 18.76 -17.98
CA PRO A 310 35.88 19.89 -17.80
C PRO A 310 36.63 21.20 -18.07
N THR A 311 36.06 22.05 -18.93
CA THR A 311 36.62 23.35 -19.33
C THR A 311 36.29 24.48 -18.35
N SER A 312 35.43 24.22 -17.34
CA SER A 312 35.05 25.15 -16.28
C SER A 312 34.77 24.43 -14.96
N LYS A 313 35.01 25.11 -13.82
CA LYS A 313 34.55 24.67 -12.48
C LYS A 313 33.10 25.06 -12.20
N GLU A 314 32.52 25.90 -13.04
CA GLU A 314 31.13 26.36 -12.93
C GLU A 314 30.19 25.15 -13.00
N ASN A 315 29.27 25.05 -12.04
CA ASN A 315 28.33 23.93 -11.87
C ASN A 315 28.95 22.55 -11.59
N SER A 316 30.22 22.49 -11.16
CA SER A 316 30.85 21.24 -10.69
C SER A 316 30.48 20.91 -9.23
N PHE A 317 30.38 19.62 -8.90
CA PHE A 317 30.16 19.19 -7.52
C PHE A 317 31.35 19.54 -6.64
N VAL A 318 31.08 20.20 -5.51
CA VAL A 318 32.09 20.52 -4.49
C VAL A 318 31.61 20.00 -3.14
N THR A 319 32.48 19.24 -2.47
CA THR A 319 32.21 18.81 -1.09
C THR A 319 32.29 20.01 -0.16
N TYR A 320 31.22 20.27 0.60
CA TYR A 320 31.23 21.36 1.60
C TYR A 320 32.39 21.15 2.60
N PRO A 321 33.27 22.15 2.82
CA PRO A 321 34.47 22.02 3.64
C PRO A 321 34.16 22.00 5.14
N SER A 322 33.46 20.96 5.59
CA SER A 322 33.13 20.75 6.99
C SER A 322 34.41 20.61 7.82
N LYS A 323 34.54 21.38 8.91
CA LYS A 323 35.62 21.17 9.87
C LYS A 323 35.44 19.80 10.54
N VAL A 324 36.44 18.93 10.40
CA VAL A 324 36.50 17.63 11.09
C VAL A 324 37.60 17.72 12.15
N SER A 325 37.25 17.48 13.41
CA SER A 325 38.19 17.44 14.54
C SER A 325 37.81 16.30 15.47
N GLY A 326 38.79 15.53 15.93
CA GLY A 326 38.58 14.37 16.79
C GLY A 326 39.74 13.38 16.72
N ILE A 327 39.51 12.18 17.25
CA ILE A 327 40.44 11.04 17.19
C ILE A 327 39.90 9.96 16.25
N LYS A 328 40.78 9.15 15.67
CA LYS A 328 40.38 7.93 14.95
C LYS A 328 39.94 6.89 15.97
N ALA A 329 38.64 6.62 16.08
CA ALA A 329 38.06 5.66 17.02
C ALA A 329 36.81 4.98 16.43
N ARG A 330 36.50 3.75 16.89
CA ARG A 330 35.23 3.08 16.64
C ARG A 330 34.26 3.41 17.78
N SER A 331 33.59 4.56 17.69
CA SER A 331 32.70 5.03 18.74
C SER A 331 31.63 6.00 18.22
N LEU A 332 30.51 6.07 18.94
CA LEU A 332 29.48 7.08 18.75
C LEU A 332 29.53 8.12 19.87
N SER A 333 29.05 9.33 19.56
CA SER A 333 28.99 10.41 20.54
C SER A 333 27.98 10.11 21.65
N LYS A 334 28.11 10.78 22.81
CA LYS A 334 27.23 10.56 23.97
C LYS A 334 25.74 10.78 23.66
N LYS A 335 25.40 11.69 22.72
CA LYS A 335 24.02 11.99 22.35
C LYS A 335 23.29 10.81 21.69
N PHE A 336 24.03 9.90 21.05
CA PHE A 336 23.46 8.70 20.44
C PHE A 336 23.08 7.62 21.45
N ARG A 337 23.51 7.74 22.72
CA ARG A 337 23.22 6.74 23.76
C ARG A 337 21.84 6.87 24.39
N GLU A 338 21.02 7.81 23.91
CA GLU A 338 19.62 7.94 24.32
C GLU A 338 18.76 7.18 23.31
N HIS A 339 18.02 6.17 23.77
CA HIS A 339 17.30 5.26 22.89
C HIS A 339 15.79 5.18 23.15
N ILE A 340 15.27 5.82 24.20
CA ILE A 340 13.92 5.53 24.71
C ILE A 340 12.99 6.73 24.65
N ASN A 341 13.49 7.97 24.82
CA ASN A 341 12.60 9.15 24.89
C ASN A 341 11.73 9.26 23.63
N GLN A 342 12.28 8.98 22.45
CA GLN A 342 11.51 9.06 21.22
C GLN A 342 10.54 7.88 21.03
N ALA A 343 10.83 6.72 21.60
CA ALA A 343 9.89 5.59 21.61
C ALA A 343 8.67 5.91 22.49
N GLN A 344 8.89 6.47 23.69
CA GLN A 344 7.84 6.98 24.57
C GLN A 344 7.03 8.09 23.86
N LEU A 345 7.72 9.09 23.29
CA LEU A 345 7.09 10.19 22.56
C LEU A 345 6.18 9.70 21.43
N PHE A 346 6.64 8.71 20.65
CA PHE A 346 5.83 8.11 19.59
C PHE A 346 4.58 7.46 20.15
N TYR A 347 4.72 6.53 21.10
CA TYR A 347 3.58 5.80 21.67
C TYR A 347 2.56 6.73 22.34
N ASN A 348 3.02 7.73 23.09
CA ASN A 348 2.17 8.71 23.74
C ASN A 348 1.36 9.54 22.73
N SER A 349 1.91 9.77 21.53
CA SER A 349 1.28 10.58 20.48
C SER A 349 0.27 9.81 19.64
N LEU A 350 0.16 8.49 19.80
CA LEU A 350 -0.82 7.67 19.11
C LEU A 350 -2.24 7.90 19.68
N SER A 351 -3.24 7.78 18.81
CA SER A 351 -4.64 7.66 19.22
C SER A 351 -4.90 6.33 19.92
N GLU A 352 -5.99 6.22 20.66
CA GLU A 352 -6.32 4.99 21.39
C GLU A 352 -6.50 3.75 20.48
N PRO A 353 -7.16 3.84 19.30
CA PRO A 353 -7.17 2.72 18.34
C PRO A 353 -5.77 2.32 17.86
N GLU A 354 -4.89 3.29 17.60
CA GLU A 354 -3.51 3.01 17.18
C GLU A 354 -2.69 2.33 18.30
N LYS A 355 -2.89 2.71 19.57
CA LYS A 355 -2.27 2.01 20.70
C LYS A 355 -2.79 0.60 20.87
N LEU A 356 -4.10 0.38 20.69
CA LEU A 356 -4.71 -0.94 20.69
C LEU A 356 -4.07 -1.83 19.62
N HIS A 357 -3.87 -1.31 18.42
CA HIS A 357 -3.21 -2.04 17.33
C HIS A 357 -1.73 -2.32 17.62
N VAL A 358 -0.99 -1.39 18.22
CA VAL A 358 0.40 -1.64 18.66
C VAL A 358 0.45 -2.79 19.68
N LYS A 359 -0.46 -2.79 20.67
CA LYS A 359 -0.58 -3.89 21.63
C LYS A 359 -0.87 -5.22 20.92
N LYS A 360 -1.87 -5.25 20.02
CA LYS A 360 -2.23 -6.46 19.25
C LYS A 360 -1.06 -6.96 18.39
N ALA A 361 -0.28 -6.04 17.80
CA ALA A 361 0.88 -6.39 16.98
C ALA A 361 2.00 -7.03 17.82
N PHE A 362 2.38 -6.45 18.96
CA PHE A 362 3.36 -7.07 19.85
C PHE A 362 2.89 -8.43 20.36
N ALA A 363 1.63 -8.53 20.78
CA ALA A 363 1.06 -9.80 21.24
C ALA A 363 1.16 -10.87 20.15
N PHE A 364 0.76 -10.55 18.92
CA PHE A 364 0.85 -11.46 17.78
C PHE A 364 2.30 -11.86 17.47
N GLU A 365 3.20 -10.89 17.40
CA GLU A 365 4.59 -11.14 16.99
C GLU A 365 5.38 -11.94 18.03
N LEU A 366 5.15 -11.68 19.32
CA LEU A 366 5.81 -12.40 20.40
C LEU A 366 5.19 -13.77 20.67
N ASP A 367 3.91 -13.99 20.35
CA ASP A 367 3.27 -15.32 20.36
C ASP A 367 3.96 -16.30 19.39
N HIS A 368 4.55 -15.78 18.30
CA HIS A 368 5.32 -16.57 17.33
C HIS A 368 6.81 -16.73 17.69
N CYS A 369 7.22 -16.31 18.90
CA CYS A 369 8.56 -16.56 19.42
C CYS A 369 8.55 -17.80 20.33
N ASP A 370 9.11 -18.91 19.86
CA ASP A 370 9.16 -20.16 20.63
C ASP A 370 10.10 -20.07 21.85
N ASP A 371 11.08 -19.15 21.87
CA ASP A 371 12.03 -19.02 22.99
C ASP A 371 11.50 -18.07 24.09
N PRO A 372 11.23 -18.58 25.31
CA PRO A 372 10.79 -17.74 26.43
C PRO A 372 11.75 -16.64 26.81
N ILE A 373 13.05 -16.81 26.57
CA ILE A 373 14.03 -15.77 26.86
C ILE A 373 13.73 -14.53 26.01
N VAL A 374 13.34 -14.72 24.75
CA VAL A 374 13.09 -13.63 23.79
C VAL A 374 11.88 -12.80 24.20
N TYR A 375 10.71 -13.41 24.37
CA TYR A 375 9.50 -12.66 24.67
C TYR A 375 9.50 -12.09 26.11
N ASN A 376 10.13 -12.77 27.08
CA ASN A 376 10.28 -12.22 28.45
C ASN A 376 11.14 -10.95 28.45
N ARG A 377 12.24 -10.96 27.70
CA ARG A 377 13.13 -9.81 27.54
C ARG A 377 12.44 -8.66 26.82
N LEU A 378 11.65 -8.93 25.79
CA LEU A 378 10.91 -7.86 25.12
C LEU A 378 9.89 -7.21 26.05
N VAL A 379 9.15 -7.99 26.82
CA VAL A 379 8.22 -7.44 27.82
C VAL A 379 8.96 -6.56 28.82
N GLU A 380 10.15 -6.94 29.28
CA GLU A 380 11.00 -6.08 30.11
C GLU A 380 11.36 -4.77 29.37
N ARG A 381 11.78 -4.82 28.10
CA ARG A 381 12.04 -3.62 27.29
C ARG A 381 10.82 -2.71 27.17
N LEU A 382 9.61 -3.26 27.04
CA LEU A 382 8.38 -2.47 26.97
C LEU A 382 8.12 -1.70 28.26
N THR A 383 8.60 -2.16 29.42
CA THR A 383 8.51 -1.40 30.69
C THR A 383 9.34 -0.10 30.70
N GLU A 384 10.24 0.08 29.73
CA GLU A 384 10.94 1.35 29.54
C GLU A 384 10.11 2.34 28.72
N ILE A 385 9.05 1.87 28.04
CA ILE A 385 8.20 2.66 27.15
C ILE A 385 6.88 3.00 27.87
N ASP A 386 6.14 1.98 28.28
CA ASP A 386 4.82 2.13 28.90
C ASP A 386 4.44 0.86 29.66
N LEU A 387 4.04 1.01 30.93
CA LEU A 387 3.75 -0.12 31.81
C LEU A 387 2.49 -0.87 31.39
N ASP A 388 1.42 -0.16 31.02
CA ASP A 388 0.14 -0.77 30.64
C ASP A 388 0.28 -1.57 29.34
N LEU A 389 1.04 -1.05 28.37
CA LEU A 389 1.44 -1.79 27.18
C LEU A 389 2.19 -3.07 27.56
N ALA A 390 3.23 -2.97 28.39
CA ALA A 390 4.05 -4.11 28.79
C ALA A 390 3.23 -5.18 29.50
N GLN A 391 2.36 -4.79 30.44
CA GLN A 391 1.48 -5.70 31.16
C GLN A 391 0.50 -6.41 30.24
N SER A 392 -0.13 -5.67 29.33
CA SER A 392 -1.10 -6.25 28.40
C SER A 392 -0.46 -7.24 27.43
N VAL A 393 0.73 -6.91 26.91
CA VAL A 393 1.50 -7.80 26.03
C VAL A 393 1.98 -9.03 26.80
N ALA A 394 2.44 -8.86 28.05
CA ALA A 394 2.91 -9.97 28.87
C ALA A 394 1.85 -11.07 29.05
N VAL A 395 0.61 -10.67 29.34
CA VAL A 395 -0.51 -11.60 29.51
C VAL A 395 -0.77 -12.40 28.24
N LEU A 396 -0.73 -11.76 27.07
CA LEU A 396 -1.03 -12.41 25.79
C LEU A 396 0.13 -13.28 25.27
N ALA A 397 1.37 -12.83 25.46
CA ALA A 397 2.57 -13.57 25.02
C ALA A 397 3.04 -14.65 26.01
N GLY A 398 2.38 -14.80 27.17
CA GLY A 398 2.77 -15.79 28.19
C GLY A 398 4.01 -15.41 29.01
N ALA A 399 4.37 -14.13 29.08
CA ALA A 399 5.47 -13.61 29.88
C ALA A 399 5.05 -13.24 31.32
N PRO A 400 5.98 -13.23 32.29
CA PRO A 400 5.71 -12.68 33.62
C PRO A 400 5.23 -11.21 33.55
N THR A 401 4.08 -10.93 34.16
CA THR A 401 3.49 -9.59 34.16
C THR A 401 4.34 -8.61 35.00
N PRO A 402 4.93 -7.56 34.39
CA PRO A 402 5.74 -6.59 35.13
C PRO A 402 4.89 -5.74 36.08
N GLN A 403 5.44 -5.45 37.26
CA GLN A 403 4.74 -4.69 38.31
C GLN A 403 5.14 -3.22 38.37
N LYS A 404 6.21 -2.83 37.67
CA LYS A 404 6.73 -1.46 37.66
C LYS A 404 7.44 -1.17 36.35
N GLU A 405 7.42 0.10 35.96
CA GLU A 405 8.28 0.62 34.90
C GLU A 405 9.76 0.57 35.32
N THR A 406 10.65 0.28 34.37
CA THR A 406 12.11 0.35 34.56
C THR A 406 12.67 1.71 34.19
N ARG A 407 11.90 2.50 33.42
CA ARG A 407 12.18 3.90 33.11
C ARG A 407 10.90 4.71 33.09
N PRO A 408 10.83 5.86 33.79
CA PRO A 408 9.64 6.71 33.79
C PRO A 408 9.23 7.17 32.40
N ASN A 409 7.95 6.97 32.05
CA ASN A 409 7.32 7.61 30.89
C ASN A 409 6.76 8.99 31.31
N LYS A 410 7.28 10.06 30.70
CA LYS A 410 6.88 11.44 31.02
C LYS A 410 5.52 11.85 30.45
N GLY A 411 4.91 11.02 29.59
CA GLY A 411 3.65 11.33 28.93
C GLY A 411 3.73 12.43 27.86
N GLU A 412 4.96 12.84 27.48
CA GLU A 412 5.16 13.86 26.45
C GLU A 412 4.62 13.38 25.09
N LYS A 413 3.97 14.27 24.36
CA LYS A 413 3.41 14.04 23.02
C LYS A 413 3.96 15.04 22.02
N THR A 414 3.88 14.71 20.73
CA THR A 414 4.17 15.64 19.66
C THR A 414 3.22 15.44 18.49
N ILE A 415 3.11 16.49 17.67
CA ILE A 415 2.24 16.52 16.50
C ILE A 415 2.83 15.72 15.33
N ASN A 416 1.99 15.36 14.37
CA ASN A 416 2.34 14.71 13.11
C ASN A 416 2.93 13.29 13.23
N LEU A 417 2.63 12.55 14.32
CA LEU A 417 3.01 11.13 14.46
C LEU A 417 1.83 10.20 14.19
N SER A 418 0.70 10.44 14.85
CA SER A 418 -0.55 9.68 14.66
C SER A 418 -1.10 9.82 13.25
N GLN A 419 -1.54 8.72 12.64
CA GLN A 419 -2.24 8.74 11.36
C GLN A 419 -3.58 9.47 11.47
N ALA A 420 -4.29 9.33 12.59
CA ALA A 420 -5.56 10.04 12.82
C ALA A 420 -5.36 11.56 12.82
N GLU A 421 -4.34 12.04 13.54
CA GLU A 421 -3.99 13.46 13.56
C GLU A 421 -3.58 13.97 12.17
N LEU A 422 -2.74 13.21 11.45
CA LEU A 422 -2.30 13.57 10.10
C LEU A 422 -3.49 13.66 9.15
N ASN A 423 -4.40 12.68 9.17
CA ASN A 423 -5.58 12.68 8.32
C ASN A 423 -6.52 13.84 8.64
N GLN A 424 -6.69 14.18 9.93
CA GLN A 424 -7.47 15.35 10.32
C GLN A 424 -6.81 16.65 9.84
N LYS A 425 -5.48 16.77 9.98
CA LYS A 425 -4.73 17.95 9.61
C LYS A 425 -4.67 18.18 8.09
N TYR A 426 -4.52 17.11 7.31
CA TYR A 426 -4.38 17.16 5.86
C TYR A 426 -5.70 16.93 5.10
N ALA A 427 -6.83 16.86 5.80
CA ALA A 427 -8.17 16.85 5.23
C ALA A 427 -8.53 18.20 4.58
N ALA A 428 -7.82 18.59 3.52
CA ALA A 428 -8.13 19.81 2.79
C ALA A 428 -9.50 19.73 2.08
N THR A 429 -9.96 18.54 1.72
CA THR A 429 -11.31 18.27 1.21
C THR A 429 -11.67 16.79 1.40
N PRO A 430 -12.81 16.44 2.02
CA PRO A 430 -13.27 15.05 2.09
C PRO A 430 -13.32 14.39 0.72
N SER A 431 -12.67 13.24 0.58
CA SER A 431 -12.57 12.53 -0.69
C SER A 431 -12.52 11.03 -0.52
N ILE A 432 -13.24 10.33 -1.39
CA ILE A 432 -13.17 8.87 -1.55
C ILE A 432 -12.46 8.47 -2.84
N LYS A 433 -11.73 9.41 -3.46
CA LYS A 433 -11.02 9.16 -4.72
C LYS A 433 -10.16 7.92 -4.60
N SER A 434 -10.22 7.05 -5.61
CA SER A 434 -9.53 5.76 -5.73
C SER A 434 -9.96 4.64 -4.76
N ARG A 435 -10.87 4.90 -3.82
CA ARG A 435 -11.42 3.84 -2.96
C ARG A 435 -12.18 2.82 -3.80
N ARG A 436 -12.06 1.54 -3.48
CA ARG A 436 -12.76 0.45 -4.16
C ARG A 436 -14.00 0.10 -3.36
N ILE A 437 -15.16 0.14 -3.99
CA ILE A 437 -16.44 -0.15 -3.34
C ILE A 437 -17.07 -1.36 -4.04
N ALA A 438 -17.24 -2.46 -3.31
CA ALA A 438 -17.92 -3.64 -3.81
C ALA A 438 -19.44 -3.41 -3.83
N ILE A 439 -20.10 -3.75 -4.94
CA ILE A 439 -21.55 -3.75 -5.08
C ILE A 439 -22.00 -5.19 -5.31
N LEU A 440 -22.68 -5.79 -4.32
CA LEU A 440 -23.04 -7.21 -4.37
C LEU A 440 -24.41 -7.42 -5.04
N ILE A 441 -24.47 -8.15 -6.15
CA ILE A 441 -25.72 -8.39 -6.89
C ILE A 441 -25.94 -9.87 -7.28
N GLY A 442 -27.16 -10.37 -7.14
CA GLY A 442 -27.70 -11.54 -7.83
C GLY A 442 -28.87 -11.17 -8.76
N ASP A 443 -29.42 -12.16 -9.49
CA ASP A 443 -30.60 -11.97 -10.34
C ASP A 443 -31.80 -11.50 -9.51
N GLY A 444 -32.44 -10.41 -9.94
CA GLY A 444 -33.51 -9.72 -9.22
C GLY A 444 -33.04 -8.57 -8.31
N TYR A 445 -31.91 -7.93 -8.63
CA TYR A 445 -31.45 -6.75 -7.88
C TYR A 445 -32.27 -5.49 -8.24
N ASP A 446 -32.37 -4.54 -7.32
CA ASP A 446 -32.99 -3.24 -7.57
C ASP A 446 -32.13 -2.38 -8.53
N ALA A 447 -32.61 -2.17 -9.75
CA ALA A 447 -31.95 -1.38 -10.77
C ALA A 447 -31.71 0.07 -10.36
N VAL A 448 -32.67 0.69 -9.66
CA VAL A 448 -32.61 2.12 -9.31
C VAL A 448 -31.51 2.34 -8.28
N ALA A 449 -31.50 1.56 -7.19
CA ALA A 449 -30.45 1.63 -6.19
C ALA A 449 -29.06 1.31 -6.77
N PHE A 450 -28.98 0.27 -7.60
CA PHE A 450 -27.72 -0.14 -8.24
C PHE A 450 -27.15 0.96 -9.16
N VAL A 451 -27.94 1.50 -10.08
CA VAL A 451 -27.47 2.52 -11.03
C VAL A 451 -27.09 3.80 -10.31
N SER A 452 -27.90 4.22 -9.33
CA SER A 452 -27.66 5.43 -8.54
C SER A 452 -26.35 5.34 -7.76
N ALA A 453 -26.16 4.27 -6.99
CA ALA A 453 -24.94 4.06 -6.21
C ALA A 453 -23.71 3.96 -7.14
N LYS A 454 -23.77 3.13 -8.19
CA LYS A 454 -22.66 2.98 -9.14
C LYS A 454 -22.27 4.32 -9.79
N THR A 455 -23.24 5.14 -10.15
CA THR A 455 -23.02 6.45 -10.77
C THR A 455 -22.42 7.43 -9.78
N ALA A 456 -22.96 7.49 -8.55
CA ALA A 456 -22.46 8.37 -7.49
C ALA A 456 -21.03 8.02 -7.07
N ILE A 457 -20.72 6.71 -6.92
CA ILE A 457 -19.38 6.22 -6.58
C ILE A 457 -18.37 6.70 -7.63
N LYS A 458 -18.71 6.52 -8.92
CA LYS A 458 -17.85 6.96 -10.03
C LYS A 458 -17.71 8.48 -10.07
N ALA A 459 -18.79 9.22 -9.82
CA ALA A 459 -18.77 10.68 -9.81
C ALA A 459 -17.91 11.26 -8.68
N ALA A 460 -17.85 10.57 -7.53
CA ALA A 460 -16.98 10.90 -6.40
C ALA A 460 -15.51 10.47 -6.60
N GLY A 461 -15.17 9.86 -7.74
CA GLY A 461 -13.81 9.41 -8.08
C GLY A 461 -13.39 8.08 -7.43
N ALA A 462 -14.32 7.38 -6.78
CA ALA A 462 -14.14 6.00 -6.32
C ALA A 462 -14.40 5.00 -7.46
N LEU A 463 -14.05 3.74 -7.23
CA LEU A 463 -14.14 2.65 -8.20
C LEU A 463 -15.24 1.67 -7.78
N PRO A 464 -16.39 1.64 -8.47
CA PRO A 464 -17.41 0.64 -8.20
C PRO A 464 -17.01 -0.70 -8.83
N PHE A 465 -16.97 -1.75 -8.03
CA PHE A 465 -16.72 -3.12 -8.48
C PHE A 465 -17.98 -3.95 -8.29
N ILE A 466 -18.50 -4.49 -9.38
CA ILE A 466 -19.73 -5.28 -9.37
C ILE A 466 -19.35 -6.72 -9.07
N ILE A 467 -19.81 -7.25 -7.95
CA ILE A 467 -19.56 -8.63 -7.54
C ILE A 467 -20.87 -9.40 -7.62
N GLY A 468 -20.89 -10.40 -8.49
CA GLY A 468 -22.09 -11.15 -8.84
C GLY A 468 -22.16 -12.56 -8.28
N THR A 469 -23.34 -13.17 -8.35
CA THR A 469 -23.48 -14.64 -8.22
C THR A 469 -22.73 -15.39 -9.32
N LYS A 470 -22.50 -14.76 -10.47
CA LYS A 470 -21.85 -15.32 -11.67
C LYS A 470 -21.13 -14.23 -12.47
N ARG A 471 -20.24 -14.62 -13.38
CA ARG A 471 -19.57 -13.73 -14.35
C ARG A 471 -20.27 -13.63 -15.71
N GLN A 472 -21.52 -14.10 -15.76
CA GLN A 472 -22.46 -13.89 -16.87
C GLN A 472 -23.40 -12.72 -16.56
N ALA A 473 -24.23 -12.33 -17.51
CA ALA A 473 -25.25 -11.30 -17.30
C ALA A 473 -26.17 -11.66 -16.12
N ILE A 474 -26.32 -10.70 -15.20
CA ILE A 474 -27.27 -10.71 -14.09
C ILE A 474 -28.36 -9.70 -14.42
N PHE A 475 -29.61 -10.09 -14.24
CA PHE A 475 -30.77 -9.27 -14.61
C PHE A 475 -31.36 -8.59 -13.37
N ALA A 476 -31.76 -7.33 -13.52
CA ALA A 476 -32.46 -6.61 -12.46
C ALA A 476 -33.86 -7.19 -12.23
N ASP A 477 -34.51 -6.77 -11.14
CA ASP A 477 -35.90 -7.14 -10.92
C ASP A 477 -36.77 -6.68 -12.10
N HIS A 478 -37.71 -7.55 -12.51
CA HIS A 478 -38.59 -7.37 -13.66
C HIS A 478 -37.93 -7.27 -15.06
N GLU A 479 -36.62 -7.47 -15.22
CA GLU A 479 -35.99 -7.62 -16.53
C GLU A 479 -36.21 -9.03 -17.12
N ASP A 480 -36.41 -9.13 -18.44
CA ASP A 480 -36.54 -10.37 -19.22
C ASP A 480 -35.18 -10.78 -19.81
N PRO A 481 -34.59 -11.91 -19.40
CA PRO A 481 -33.30 -12.36 -19.91
C PRO A 481 -33.19 -12.50 -21.45
N ASN A 482 -34.32 -12.54 -22.16
CA ASN A 482 -34.37 -12.64 -23.61
C ASN A 482 -34.40 -11.27 -24.33
N LYS A 483 -34.64 -10.16 -23.62
CA LYS A 483 -34.80 -8.83 -24.20
C LYS A 483 -33.74 -7.85 -23.71
N GLU A 484 -33.39 -7.92 -22.43
CA GLU A 484 -32.39 -7.06 -21.83
C GLU A 484 -30.99 -7.65 -21.91
N LYS A 485 -29.96 -6.81 -21.78
CA LYS A 485 -28.57 -7.26 -21.78
C LYS A 485 -28.07 -7.71 -20.41
N GLY A 486 -28.79 -7.33 -19.35
CA GLY A 486 -28.33 -7.45 -17.97
C GLY A 486 -27.00 -6.73 -17.71
N VAL A 487 -26.47 -6.94 -16.51
CA VAL A 487 -25.16 -6.44 -16.08
C VAL A 487 -24.20 -7.61 -15.98
N ILE A 488 -23.05 -7.54 -16.65
CA ILE A 488 -21.95 -8.49 -16.45
C ILE A 488 -21.11 -8.01 -15.26
N PRO A 489 -21.04 -8.76 -14.15
CA PRO A 489 -20.22 -8.39 -13.00
C PRO A 489 -18.72 -8.35 -13.33
N ASP A 490 -17.97 -7.55 -12.58
CA ASP A 490 -16.51 -7.52 -12.67
C ASP A 490 -15.91 -8.82 -12.13
N HIS A 491 -16.52 -9.40 -11.08
CA HIS A 491 -16.13 -10.68 -10.49
C HIS A 491 -17.37 -11.45 -10.01
N HIS A 492 -17.23 -12.77 -9.81
CA HIS A 492 -18.22 -13.53 -9.04
C HIS A 492 -17.78 -13.64 -7.58
N TYR A 493 -18.69 -13.99 -6.68
CA TYR A 493 -18.44 -14.02 -5.23
C TYR A 493 -17.21 -14.83 -4.83
N ASP A 494 -17.03 -16.06 -5.32
CA ASP A 494 -15.86 -16.88 -4.95
C ASP A 494 -14.51 -16.28 -5.36
N GLY A 495 -14.49 -15.46 -6.42
CA GLY A 495 -13.25 -14.90 -6.96
C GLY A 495 -12.74 -13.67 -6.22
N GLN A 496 -13.49 -13.13 -5.26
CA GLN A 496 -13.13 -11.93 -4.50
C GLN A 496 -13.54 -12.07 -3.02
N ARG A 497 -12.96 -11.24 -2.14
CA ARG A 497 -13.35 -11.15 -0.72
C ARG A 497 -13.43 -9.69 -0.30
N SER A 498 -14.08 -9.41 0.84
CA SER A 498 -14.27 -8.04 1.29
C SER A 498 -12.94 -7.33 1.55
N THR A 499 -11.92 -8.10 1.94
CA THR A 499 -10.49 -7.70 2.09
C THR A 499 -9.93 -6.89 0.92
N MET A 500 -10.44 -7.09 -0.30
CA MET A 500 -9.94 -6.41 -1.50
C MET A 500 -10.57 -5.02 -1.74
N PHE A 501 -11.53 -4.61 -0.89
CA PHE A 501 -12.33 -3.41 -1.04
C PHE A 501 -12.28 -2.54 0.23
N ASP A 502 -12.53 -1.24 0.05
CA ASP A 502 -12.61 -0.26 1.14
C ASP A 502 -14.00 -0.22 1.78
N ALA A 503 -15.06 -0.58 1.04
CA ALA A 503 -16.43 -0.62 1.53
C ALA A 503 -17.31 -1.58 0.71
N THR A 504 -18.45 -1.96 1.29
CA THR A 504 -19.43 -2.86 0.67
C THR A 504 -20.79 -2.18 0.58
N PHE A 505 -21.45 -2.28 -0.58
CA PHE A 505 -22.83 -1.87 -0.81
C PHE A 505 -23.67 -3.05 -1.31
N VAL A 506 -24.87 -3.24 -0.75
CA VAL A 506 -25.84 -4.25 -1.19
C VAL A 506 -27.17 -3.56 -1.51
N PRO A 507 -27.56 -3.45 -2.80
CA PRO A 507 -28.88 -2.94 -3.16
C PRO A 507 -29.98 -3.93 -2.74
N GLY A 508 -31.22 -3.47 -2.68
CA GLY A 508 -32.39 -4.31 -2.43
C GLY A 508 -32.80 -5.13 -3.66
N GLY A 509 -34.03 -5.66 -3.64
CA GLY A 509 -34.63 -6.46 -4.71
C GLY A 509 -34.84 -7.92 -4.32
N SER A 510 -35.60 -8.65 -5.13
CA SER A 510 -35.92 -10.07 -4.92
C SER A 510 -34.69 -10.99 -4.83
N HIS A 511 -33.53 -10.55 -5.32
CA HIS A 511 -32.27 -11.29 -5.24
C HIS A 511 -31.82 -11.59 -3.79
N VAL A 512 -32.21 -10.75 -2.81
CA VAL A 512 -31.73 -10.82 -1.42
C VAL A 512 -32.10 -12.15 -0.79
N LYS A 513 -33.29 -12.66 -1.11
CA LYS A 513 -33.78 -13.97 -0.63
C LYS A 513 -32.87 -15.13 -1.02
N ASN A 514 -32.22 -15.04 -2.18
CA ASN A 514 -31.33 -16.08 -2.69
C ASN A 514 -29.91 -15.88 -2.20
N ILE A 515 -29.36 -14.66 -2.32
CA ILE A 515 -27.99 -14.39 -1.88
C ILE A 515 -27.83 -14.47 -0.35
N GLY A 516 -28.88 -14.16 0.42
CA GLY A 516 -28.87 -14.27 1.87
C GLY A 516 -28.75 -15.70 2.39
N LYS A 517 -29.04 -16.71 1.56
CA LYS A 517 -28.80 -18.14 1.88
C LYS A 517 -27.34 -18.54 1.69
N ILE A 518 -26.57 -17.77 0.92
CA ILE A 518 -25.17 -18.05 0.62
C ILE A 518 -24.31 -17.65 1.83
N GLY A 519 -23.66 -18.64 2.47
CA GLY A 519 -22.82 -18.40 3.64
C GLY A 519 -21.68 -17.41 3.38
N GLN A 520 -21.12 -17.44 2.18
CA GLN A 520 -20.08 -16.52 1.75
C GLN A 520 -20.52 -15.05 1.76
N ILE A 521 -21.78 -14.74 1.44
CA ILE A 521 -22.29 -13.35 1.44
C ILE A 521 -22.49 -12.85 2.86
N ARG A 522 -23.04 -13.69 3.74
CA ARG A 522 -23.13 -13.37 5.17
C ARG A 522 -21.74 -13.15 5.77
N HIS A 523 -20.78 -14.00 5.40
CA HIS A 523 -19.38 -13.85 5.79
C HIS A 523 -18.75 -12.57 5.20
N TRP A 524 -19.03 -12.19 3.94
CA TRP A 524 -18.54 -10.93 3.37
C TRP A 524 -18.99 -9.72 4.18
N ILE A 525 -20.25 -9.70 4.63
CA ILE A 525 -20.80 -8.63 5.46
C ILE A 525 -20.12 -8.64 6.83
N ALA A 526 -20.00 -9.80 7.47
CA ALA A 526 -19.31 -9.98 8.75
C ALA A 526 -17.82 -9.57 8.68
N GLU A 527 -17.11 -9.95 7.62
CA GLU A 527 -15.71 -9.57 7.34
C GLU A 527 -15.56 -8.09 7.05
N SER A 528 -16.49 -7.49 6.30
CA SER A 528 -16.53 -6.03 6.15
C SER A 528 -16.70 -5.35 7.51
N PHE A 529 -17.55 -5.89 8.38
CA PHE A 529 -17.82 -5.31 9.69
C PHE A 529 -16.61 -5.44 10.63
N GLY A 530 -16.06 -6.65 10.74
CA GLY A 530 -14.90 -6.98 11.56
C GLY A 530 -13.62 -6.27 11.14
N HIS A 531 -13.46 -6.01 9.83
CA HIS A 531 -12.40 -5.14 9.31
C HIS A 531 -12.73 -3.66 9.37
N LEU A 532 -13.76 -3.25 10.11
CA LEU A 532 -14.12 -1.85 10.37
C LEU A 532 -14.53 -1.05 9.13
N LYS A 533 -14.93 -1.73 8.05
CA LYS A 533 -15.26 -1.09 6.76
C LYS A 533 -16.70 -0.55 6.77
N PRO A 534 -16.96 0.54 6.06
CA PRO A 534 -18.33 0.99 5.84
C PRO A 534 -19.17 -0.04 5.08
N ILE A 535 -20.41 -0.22 5.52
CA ILE A 535 -21.38 -1.12 4.90
C ILE A 535 -22.61 -0.29 4.56
N GLY A 536 -23.04 -0.34 3.31
CA GLY A 536 -24.27 0.28 2.83
C GLY A 536 -25.27 -0.80 2.43
N ALA A 537 -26.54 -0.67 2.82
CA ALA A 537 -27.59 -1.54 2.30
C ALA A 537 -28.93 -0.81 2.12
N THR A 538 -29.69 -1.17 1.08
CA THR A 538 -31.03 -0.61 0.86
C THR A 538 -32.10 -1.67 0.67
N GLY A 539 -33.36 -1.34 0.96
CA GLY A 539 -34.51 -2.24 0.77
C GLY A 539 -34.36 -3.55 1.53
N GLU A 540 -34.66 -4.66 0.87
CA GLU A 540 -34.59 -6.00 1.47
C GLU A 540 -33.19 -6.35 2.01
N ALA A 541 -32.12 -5.72 1.48
CA ALA A 541 -30.76 -5.99 1.91
C ALA A 541 -30.46 -5.48 3.33
N VAL A 542 -31.27 -4.56 3.86
CA VAL A 542 -31.17 -4.10 5.25
C VAL A 542 -31.36 -5.28 6.21
N ASN A 543 -32.34 -6.14 5.94
CA ASN A 543 -32.59 -7.35 6.74
C ASN A 543 -31.45 -8.36 6.62
N LEU A 544 -30.81 -8.46 5.45
CA LEU A 544 -29.64 -9.32 5.27
C LEU A 544 -28.44 -8.84 6.12
N VAL A 545 -28.20 -7.52 6.16
CA VAL A 545 -27.16 -6.95 7.03
C VAL A 545 -27.48 -7.20 8.50
N ALA A 546 -28.72 -6.93 8.93
CA ALA A 546 -29.16 -7.20 10.30
C ALA A 546 -28.98 -8.68 10.69
N GLN A 547 -29.32 -9.60 9.78
CA GLN A 547 -29.14 -11.03 10.00
C GLN A 547 -27.66 -11.40 10.10
N ALA A 548 -26.80 -10.87 9.24
CA ALA A 548 -25.36 -11.16 9.26
C ALA A 548 -24.67 -10.61 10.52
N LEU A 549 -25.23 -9.55 11.11
CA LEU A 549 -24.70 -8.86 12.30
C LEU A 549 -25.54 -9.12 13.56
N SER A 550 -26.30 -10.21 13.61
CA SER A 550 -27.22 -10.50 14.73
C SER A 550 -26.54 -10.65 16.10
N ALA A 551 -25.22 -10.84 16.13
CA ALA A 551 -24.42 -10.93 17.35
C ALA A 551 -24.08 -9.56 17.99
N VAL A 552 -24.38 -8.46 17.29
CA VAL A 552 -24.12 -7.08 17.73
C VAL A 552 -25.40 -6.23 17.64
N PRO A 553 -26.40 -6.49 18.50
CA PRO A 553 -27.70 -5.80 18.46
C PRO A 553 -27.62 -4.29 18.69
N GLU A 554 -26.48 -3.77 19.15
CA GLU A 554 -26.19 -2.34 19.29
C GLU A 554 -26.06 -1.63 17.92
N VAL A 555 -25.82 -2.38 16.84
CA VAL A 555 -25.79 -1.84 15.48
C VAL A 555 -27.22 -1.69 14.96
N GLU A 556 -27.74 -0.48 15.07
CA GLU A 556 -29.08 -0.14 14.58
C GLU A 556 -29.12 -0.10 13.04
N VAL A 557 -30.21 -0.63 12.47
CA VAL A 557 -30.50 -0.55 11.04
C VAL A 557 -31.87 0.07 10.81
N ALA A 558 -32.09 0.65 9.63
CA ALA A 558 -33.38 1.19 9.22
C ALA A 558 -34.46 0.09 9.13
N ASP A 559 -35.74 0.48 9.19
CA ASP A 559 -36.81 -0.41 8.76
C ASP A 559 -36.71 -0.59 7.24
N ALA A 560 -36.69 -1.84 6.77
CA ALA A 560 -36.60 -2.15 5.35
C ALA A 560 -37.78 -1.62 4.52
N SER A 561 -38.88 -1.20 5.17
CA SER A 561 -40.09 -0.67 4.54
C SER A 561 -40.21 0.86 4.57
N ASP A 562 -39.39 1.56 5.35
CA ASP A 562 -39.45 3.01 5.48
C ASP A 562 -38.35 3.74 4.70
N GLY A 563 -38.51 5.05 4.56
CA GLY A 563 -37.54 5.89 3.85
C GLY A 563 -36.43 6.45 4.72
N GLN A 564 -36.39 6.14 6.02
CA GLN A 564 -35.46 6.75 6.94
C GLN A 564 -34.04 6.23 6.68
N VAL A 565 -33.06 7.12 6.79
CA VAL A 565 -31.64 6.75 6.67
C VAL A 565 -31.02 6.63 8.05
N VAL A 566 -30.69 5.41 8.45
CA VAL A 566 -30.02 5.10 9.71
C VAL A 566 -28.54 4.89 9.45
N GLU A 567 -27.70 5.49 10.29
CA GLU A 567 -26.27 5.21 10.35
C GLU A 567 -25.93 4.80 11.78
N SER A 568 -25.31 3.64 11.94
CA SER A 568 -24.86 3.12 13.23
C SER A 568 -23.51 2.43 13.04
N TYR A 569 -22.48 2.93 13.74
CA TYR A 569 -21.11 2.45 13.63
C TYR A 569 -20.62 2.30 12.18
N GLY A 570 -20.93 3.21 11.26
CA GLY A 570 -20.54 3.12 9.85
C GLY A 570 -21.31 2.07 9.02
N VAL A 571 -22.38 1.49 9.56
CA VAL A 571 -23.38 0.73 8.82
C VAL A 571 -24.51 1.71 8.44
N VAL A 572 -24.66 1.98 7.14
CA VAL A 572 -25.65 2.93 6.60
C VAL A 572 -26.75 2.15 5.90
N THR A 573 -27.99 2.34 6.35
CA THR A 573 -29.15 1.57 5.87
C THR A 573 -30.35 2.46 5.59
N SER A 574 -31.20 2.06 4.63
CA SER A 574 -32.48 2.70 4.34
C SER A 574 -33.42 1.76 3.59
N GLY A 575 -34.73 1.75 3.88
CA GLY A 575 -35.68 0.90 3.15
C GLY A 575 -35.86 1.27 1.66
N ARG A 576 -35.46 2.47 1.24
CA ARG A 576 -35.36 2.83 -0.19
C ARG A 576 -34.27 3.85 -0.46
N LEU A 577 -33.53 3.67 -1.55
CA LEU A 577 -32.60 4.72 -2.00
C LEU A 577 -33.43 5.88 -2.55
N HIS A 578 -33.36 7.05 -1.92
CA HIS A 578 -34.03 8.25 -2.45
C HIS A 578 -33.24 8.74 -3.65
N GLU A 579 -33.91 9.05 -4.76
CA GLU A 579 -33.27 9.78 -5.85
C GLU A 579 -32.83 11.14 -5.31
N PRO A 580 -31.53 11.50 -5.38
CA PRO A 580 -31.09 12.80 -4.91
C PRO A 580 -31.74 13.89 -5.77
N GLU A 581 -32.25 14.97 -5.16
CA GLU A 581 -32.91 16.07 -5.89
C GLU A 581 -31.95 16.74 -6.89
N SER A 582 -30.64 16.56 -6.70
CA SER A 582 -29.59 16.89 -7.67
C SER A 582 -28.39 15.94 -7.59
N LEU A 583 -27.67 15.76 -8.72
CA LEU A 583 -26.38 15.05 -8.76
C LEU A 583 -25.35 15.60 -7.77
N THR A 584 -25.44 16.88 -7.42
CA THR A 584 -24.55 17.54 -6.44
C THR A 584 -24.86 17.19 -4.99
N GLU A 585 -26.09 16.80 -4.68
CA GLU A 585 -26.50 16.46 -3.31
C GLU A 585 -26.00 15.07 -2.92
N GLY A 586 -26.14 14.07 -3.79
CA GLY A 586 -25.61 12.71 -3.58
C GLY A 586 -24.07 12.56 -3.64
N ILE A 587 -23.33 13.67 -3.72
CA ILE A 587 -21.85 13.71 -3.73
C ILE A 587 -21.33 14.53 -2.53
N LYS A 588 -22.19 15.09 -1.67
CA LYS A 588 -21.74 15.82 -0.48
C LYS A 588 -21.18 14.83 0.55
N ILE A 589 -19.85 14.74 0.61
CA ILE A 589 -19.11 13.98 1.62
C ILE A 589 -18.99 14.87 2.87
N ILE A 590 -20.10 14.98 3.62
CA ILE A 590 -20.17 15.78 4.85
C ILE A 590 -20.76 14.93 5.98
N LYS A 591 -20.37 15.23 7.22
CA LYS A 591 -20.81 14.47 8.40
C LYS A 591 -22.32 14.60 8.62
N GLU A 592 -22.88 15.77 8.30
CA GLU A 592 -24.27 16.14 8.51
C GLU A 592 -25.19 15.74 7.35
N ALA A 593 -24.72 14.90 6.42
CA ALA A 593 -25.54 14.42 5.32
C ALA A 593 -26.81 13.69 5.84
N THR A 594 -27.95 13.98 5.24
CA THR A 594 -29.24 13.37 5.61
C THR A 594 -29.62 12.24 4.68
N ASP A 595 -29.13 12.24 3.44
CA ASP A 595 -29.36 11.19 2.46
C ASP A 595 -28.40 10.00 2.62
N PHE A 596 -28.79 8.85 2.06
CA PHE A 596 -28.04 7.61 2.15
C PHE A 596 -26.63 7.72 1.56
N LEU A 597 -26.49 8.28 0.35
CA LEU A 597 -25.21 8.31 -0.37
C LEU A 597 -24.22 9.25 0.32
N GLY A 598 -24.69 10.41 0.79
CA GLY A 598 -23.89 11.34 1.57
C GLY A 598 -23.35 10.70 2.86
N LYS A 599 -24.23 10.05 3.66
CA LYS A 599 -23.80 9.34 4.88
C LYS A 599 -22.84 8.18 4.57
N PHE A 600 -23.15 7.36 3.57
CA PHE A 600 -22.30 6.24 3.17
C PHE A 600 -20.92 6.72 2.71
N PHE A 601 -20.85 7.74 1.85
CA PHE A 601 -19.57 8.28 1.38
C PHE A 601 -18.79 8.99 2.47
N TYR A 602 -19.46 9.63 3.43
CA TYR A 602 -18.77 10.15 4.61
C TYR A 602 -18.07 9.03 5.38
N GLN A 603 -18.74 7.90 5.62
CA GLN A 603 -18.13 6.74 6.27
C GLN A 603 -16.97 6.15 5.45
N VAL A 604 -17.09 6.10 4.11
CA VAL A 604 -15.97 5.70 3.21
C VAL A 604 -14.78 6.67 3.30
N TYR A 605 -15.05 7.97 3.44
CA TYR A 605 -14.02 8.99 3.62
C TYR A 605 -13.30 8.85 4.97
N GLN A 606 -14.03 8.54 6.04
CA GLN A 606 -13.46 8.23 7.36
C GLN A 606 -12.57 6.98 7.37
N PHE A 607 -12.55 6.23 6.26
CA PHE A 607 -11.74 5.04 5.99
C PHE A 607 -12.15 3.80 6.78
N ARG A 608 -12.21 3.89 8.12
CA ARG A 608 -12.65 2.83 9.02
C ARG A 608 -13.46 3.40 10.18
N ASN A 609 -14.39 2.61 10.72
CA ASN A 609 -15.09 2.94 11.96
C ASN A 609 -14.40 2.23 13.14
N PHE A 610 -13.49 2.92 13.81
CA PHE A 610 -12.72 2.36 14.93
C PHE A 610 -13.54 2.18 16.22
N ASP A 611 -14.68 2.87 16.34
CA ASP A 611 -15.56 2.74 17.51
C ASP A 611 -16.07 1.30 17.66
N ARG A 612 -16.30 0.58 16.55
CA ARG A 612 -16.64 -0.85 16.57
C ARG A 612 -15.64 -1.71 17.32
N GLU A 613 -14.35 -1.39 17.19
CA GLU A 613 -13.29 -2.14 17.85
C GLU A 613 -13.10 -1.68 19.29
N MET A 614 -13.14 -0.36 19.52
CA MET A 614 -12.98 0.22 20.85
C MET A 614 -14.11 -0.20 21.81
N GLU A 615 -15.30 -0.47 21.29
CA GLU A 615 -16.45 -0.98 22.06
C GLU A 615 -16.55 -2.52 22.05
N GLY A 616 -15.60 -3.23 21.47
CA GLY A 616 -15.57 -4.71 21.46
C GLY A 616 -16.67 -5.35 20.61
N LEU A 617 -17.27 -4.61 19.67
CA LEU A 617 -18.30 -5.15 18.78
C LEU A 617 -17.70 -6.19 17.83
N VAL A 618 -16.50 -5.93 17.30
CA VAL A 618 -15.84 -6.83 16.35
C VAL A 618 -15.51 -8.20 16.94
N ASP A 619 -15.18 -8.28 18.22
CA ASP A 619 -14.81 -9.53 18.90
C ASP A 619 -16.01 -10.50 19.03
N ARG A 620 -17.24 -10.00 18.80
CA ARG A 620 -18.48 -10.78 18.83
C ARG A 620 -18.94 -11.25 17.44
N VAL A 621 -18.24 -10.85 16.38
CA VAL A 621 -18.54 -11.24 15.00
C VAL A 621 -17.52 -12.27 14.53
N ALA A 622 -17.98 -13.35 13.89
CA ALA A 622 -17.10 -14.36 13.30
C ALA A 622 -16.81 -14.01 11.83
N PHE A 623 -15.55 -13.74 11.50
CA PHE A 623 -15.18 -13.21 10.18
C PHE A 623 -13.80 -13.59 9.66
#